data_AF-A0A950F5N0-F1
#
_entry.id   AF-A0A950F5N0-F1
#
_cell.length_a   1.000
_cell.length_b   1.000
_cell.length_c   1.000
_cell.angle_alpha   90.00
_cell.angle_beta   90.00
_cell.angle_gamma   90.00
#
_symmetry.space_group_name_H-M   'P 1'
#
loop_
_entity.id
_entity.type
_entity.pdbx_description
1 polymer ?
#
loop_
_entity_poly.entity_id
_entity_poly.type
_entity_poly.pdbx_seq_one_letter_code
_entity_poly.pdbx_strand_id
1 'polypeptide(L)'
;MRSLNNFGAVIGSVNPGAEKYFTVNIRPGASIRDTMFVAQYFRNFGLTVSASPDYHILFVHGTYGQAGAAAHTGFVRVQLNGEQFTRTTMPETYPPAVASRILATTIFDGPRMHPMNVMRPLGILVA
;
A
#
# COMPACT_ATOMS: atom_id res chain seq x y z
N MET A 1 -31.45 12.16 -0.74
CA MET A 1 -30.40 11.96 0.29
C MET A 1 -29.10 11.64 -0.43
N ARG A 2 -28.13 12.57 -0.47
CA ARG A 2 -26.82 12.34 -1.10
C ARG A 2 -25.95 11.57 -0.11
N SER A 3 -25.67 10.31 -0.41
CA SER A 3 -24.68 9.53 0.35
C SER A 3 -23.31 10.18 0.18
N LEU A 4 -22.77 10.72 1.28
CA LEU A 4 -21.43 11.30 1.40
C LEU A 4 -20.39 10.18 1.36
N ASN A 5 -20.20 9.59 0.19
CA ASN A 5 -19.01 8.80 -0.08
C ASN A 5 -17.84 9.77 -0.30
N ASN A 6 -17.28 10.30 0.79
CA ASN A 6 -16.08 11.18 0.83
C ASN A 6 -14.79 10.42 0.42
N PHE A 7 -14.86 9.53 -0.57
CA PHE A 7 -13.79 8.62 -0.95
C PHE A 7 -13.00 9.06 -2.20
N GLY A 8 -13.33 10.23 -2.75
CA GLY A 8 -12.90 10.67 -4.07
C GLY A 8 -13.60 9.87 -5.17
N ALA A 9 -13.91 10.50 -6.29
CA ALA A 9 -14.46 9.79 -7.45
C ALA A 9 -13.32 9.02 -8.13
N VAL A 10 -13.51 7.72 -8.42
CA VAL A 10 -12.59 6.98 -9.29
C VAL A 10 -12.70 7.55 -10.69
N ILE A 11 -11.60 8.09 -11.21
CA ILE A 11 -11.56 8.76 -12.53
C ILE A 11 -10.83 7.93 -13.59
N GLY A 12 -10.27 6.77 -13.21
CA GLY A 12 -9.70 5.81 -14.15
C GLY A 12 -8.67 4.86 -13.53
N SER A 13 -8.10 4.02 -14.38
CA SER A 13 -7.01 3.10 -14.00
C SER A 13 -5.64 3.79 -14.12
N VAL A 14 -4.66 3.26 -13.40
CA VAL A 14 -3.25 3.63 -13.57
C VAL A 14 -2.65 2.75 -14.68
N ASN A 15 -1.79 3.33 -15.53
CA ASN A 15 -1.03 2.55 -16.50
C ASN A 15 -0.09 1.59 -15.74
N PRO A 16 -0.22 0.26 -15.90
CA PRO A 16 0.61 -0.69 -15.15
C PRO A 16 2.10 -0.58 -15.50
N GLY A 17 2.47 -0.05 -16.66
CA GLY A 17 3.86 0.20 -17.05
C GLY A 17 4.44 1.53 -16.58
N ALA A 18 3.65 2.39 -15.91
CA ALA A 18 4.16 3.64 -15.35
C ALA A 18 5.03 3.38 -14.11
N GLU A 19 6.04 4.23 -13.91
CA GLU A 19 6.96 4.12 -12.79
C GLU A 19 6.27 4.35 -11.44
N LYS A 20 6.76 3.64 -10.42
CA LYS A 20 6.35 3.74 -9.02
C LYS A 20 7.57 3.60 -8.12
N TYR A 21 7.69 4.57 -7.21
CA TYR A 21 8.66 4.60 -6.14
C TYR A 21 7.92 4.46 -4.80
N PHE A 22 8.44 3.64 -3.90
CA PHE A 22 7.91 3.51 -2.56
C PHE A 22 8.98 3.01 -1.59
N THR A 23 8.72 3.19 -0.30
CA THR A 23 9.56 2.65 0.76
C THR A 23 8.87 1.52 1.48
N VAL A 24 9.68 0.61 2.02
CA VAL A 24 9.26 -0.45 2.93
C VAL A 24 10.05 -0.25 4.21
N ASN A 25 9.36 0.11 5.28
CA ASN A 25 9.93 0.27 6.60
C ASN A 25 9.95 -1.09 7.28
N ILE A 26 11.13 -1.52 7.72
CA ILE A 26 11.34 -2.80 8.38
C ILE A 26 11.03 -2.64 9.87
N ARG A 27 10.50 -3.70 10.49
CA ARG A 27 10.20 -3.69 11.94
C ARG A 27 11.47 -3.49 12.77
N PRO A 28 11.40 -2.69 13.86
CA PRO A 28 12.48 -2.61 14.83
C PRO A 28 12.84 -4.00 15.37
N GLY A 29 14.14 -4.27 15.51
CA GLY A 29 14.66 -5.57 15.97
C GLY A 29 14.80 -6.65 14.90
N ALA A 30 14.39 -6.39 13.65
CA ALA A 30 14.70 -7.28 12.53
C ALA A 30 16.21 -7.31 12.25
N SER A 31 16.75 -8.47 11.88
CA SER A 31 18.15 -8.60 11.51
C SER A 31 18.41 -8.08 10.09
N ILE A 32 19.67 -7.79 9.75
CA ILE A 32 20.07 -7.48 8.35
C ILE A 32 19.63 -8.60 7.40
N ARG A 33 19.69 -9.87 7.84
CA ARG A 33 19.23 -11.02 7.05
C ARG A 33 17.73 -10.96 6.76
N ASP A 34 16.93 -10.49 7.71
CA ASP A 34 15.49 -10.29 7.52
C ASP A 34 15.20 -9.16 6.53
N THR A 35 15.93 -8.03 6.63
CA THR A 35 15.84 -6.95 5.65
C THR A 35 16.19 -7.43 4.25
N MET A 36 17.27 -8.20 4.10
CA MET A 36 17.69 -8.75 2.81
C MET A 36 16.70 -9.78 2.26
N PHE A 37 16.05 -10.56 3.13
CA PHE A 37 14.97 -11.46 2.75
C PHE A 37 13.77 -10.68 2.17
N VAL A 38 13.35 -9.60 2.84
CA VAL A 38 12.28 -8.72 2.32
C VAL A 38 12.72 -8.06 1.01
N ALA A 39 13.96 -7.59 0.90
CA ALA A 39 14.47 -7.02 -0.35
C ALA A 39 14.45 -8.03 -1.50
N GLN A 40 14.85 -9.28 -1.24
CA GLN A 40 14.81 -10.33 -2.25
C GLN A 40 13.39 -10.66 -2.69
N TYR A 41 12.42 -10.63 -1.76
CA TYR A 41 11.01 -10.81 -2.09
C TYR A 41 10.56 -9.81 -3.17
N PHE A 42 10.79 -8.51 -2.97
CA PHE A 42 10.40 -7.49 -3.96
C PHE A 42 11.17 -7.64 -5.28
N ARG A 43 12.47 -7.99 -5.23
CA ARG A 43 13.26 -8.25 -6.45
C ARG A 43 12.73 -9.39 -7.30
N ASN A 44 12.12 -10.42 -6.69
CA ASN A 44 11.52 -11.53 -7.44
C ASN A 44 10.30 -11.08 -8.30
N PHE A 45 9.71 -9.91 -8.02
CA PHE A 45 8.69 -9.29 -8.86
C PHE A 45 9.26 -8.31 -9.90
N GLY A 46 10.59 -8.29 -10.08
CA GLY A 46 11.28 -7.41 -11.02
C GLY A 46 11.47 -5.97 -10.52
N LEU A 47 11.28 -5.72 -9.23
CA LEU A 47 11.52 -4.41 -8.62
C LEU A 47 13.00 -4.22 -8.29
N THR A 48 13.51 -3.01 -8.51
CA THR A 48 14.82 -2.59 -8.01
C THR A 48 14.71 -2.21 -6.55
N VAL A 49 15.62 -2.71 -5.70
CA VAL A 49 15.57 -2.48 -4.25
C VAL A 49 16.95 -2.12 -3.71
N SER A 50 17.03 -0.97 -3.03
CA SER A 50 18.20 -0.48 -2.32
C SER A 50 17.87 -0.35 -0.83
N ALA A 51 18.78 -0.77 0.05
CA ALA A 51 18.60 -0.59 1.50
C ALA A 51 19.23 0.72 1.96
N SER A 52 18.65 1.33 3.01
CA SER A 52 19.31 2.38 3.78
C SER A 52 20.58 1.83 4.47
N PRO A 53 21.55 2.68 4.85
CA PRO A 53 22.79 2.23 5.50
C PRO A 53 22.57 1.47 6.82
N ASP A 54 21.47 1.77 7.52
CA ASP A 54 21.04 1.12 8.76
C ASP A 54 20.10 -0.07 8.55
N TYR A 55 19.77 -0.41 7.31
CA TYR A 55 18.90 -1.54 6.93
C TYR A 55 17.48 -1.50 7.52
N HIS A 56 17.00 -0.32 7.94
CA HIS A 56 15.63 -0.15 8.45
C HIS A 56 14.64 0.27 7.37
N ILE A 57 15.11 0.76 6.23
CA ILE A 57 14.28 1.18 5.11
C ILE A 57 14.79 0.53 3.83
N LEU A 58 13.87 -0.02 3.04
CA LEU A 58 14.11 -0.40 1.66
C LEU A 58 13.48 0.66 0.75
N PHE A 59 14.27 1.21 -0.17
CA PHE A 59 13.84 2.04 -1.26
C PHE A 59 13.58 1.15 -2.48
N VAL A 60 12.32 1.13 -2.93
CA VAL A 60 11.85 0.24 -3.99
C VAL A 60 11.40 1.05 -5.20
N HIS A 61 11.83 0.62 -6.38
CA HIS A 61 11.52 1.23 -7.66
C HIS A 61 11.12 0.17 -8.70
N GLY A 62 10.11 0.46 -9.49
CA GLY A 62 9.75 -0.28 -10.69
C GLY A 62 8.46 0.27 -11.26
N THR A 63 7.54 -0.60 -11.67
CA THR A 63 6.25 -0.20 -12.24
C THR A 63 5.07 -0.46 -11.30
N TYR A 64 3.95 0.22 -11.53
CA TYR A 64 2.70 -0.06 -10.80
C TYR A 64 2.25 -1.52 -10.94
N GLY A 65 2.44 -2.15 -12.11
CA GLY A 65 2.12 -3.56 -12.33
C GLY A 65 2.95 -4.49 -11.44
N GLN A 66 4.26 -4.26 -11.36
CA GLN A 66 5.17 -5.03 -10.51
C GLN A 66 4.88 -4.81 -9.02
N ALA A 67 4.66 -3.56 -8.62
CA ALA A 67 4.33 -3.19 -7.25
C ALA A 67 3.00 -3.83 -6.81
N GLY A 68 1.99 -3.82 -7.70
CA GLY A 68 0.68 -4.41 -7.46
C GLY A 68 0.74 -5.92 -7.34
N ALA A 69 1.56 -6.59 -8.18
CA ALA A 69 1.82 -8.01 -8.07
C ALA A 69 2.52 -8.37 -6.75
N ALA A 70 3.54 -7.61 -6.34
CA ALA A 70 4.29 -7.87 -5.11
C ALA A 70 3.46 -7.66 -3.83
N ALA A 71 2.56 -6.69 -3.84
CA ALA A 71 1.73 -6.33 -2.68
C ALA A 71 0.29 -6.87 -2.78
N HIS A 72 0.01 -7.69 -3.80
CA HIS A 72 -1.31 -8.25 -4.10
C HIS A 72 -2.43 -7.20 -4.02
N THR A 73 -2.24 -6.08 -4.73
CA THR A 73 -3.19 -4.97 -4.81
C THR A 73 -3.25 -4.40 -6.22
N GLY A 74 -4.31 -3.66 -6.55
CA GLY A 74 -4.39 -2.82 -7.74
C GLY A 74 -4.20 -1.34 -7.43
N PHE A 75 -4.13 -0.52 -8.48
CA PHE A 75 -4.04 0.95 -8.38
C PHE A 75 -5.07 1.63 -9.29
N VAL A 76 -5.67 2.70 -8.78
CA VAL A 76 -6.65 3.54 -9.47
C VAL A 76 -6.33 5.01 -9.28
N ARG A 77 -6.72 5.84 -10.25
CA ARG A 77 -6.71 7.29 -10.12
C ARG A 77 -8.01 7.74 -9.50
N VAL A 78 -7.90 8.59 -8.49
CA VAL A 78 -9.05 9.19 -7.80
C VAL A 78 -8.93 10.70 -7.82
N GLN A 79 -10.08 11.38 -7.87
CA GLN A 79 -10.18 12.83 -7.73
C GLN A 79 -10.89 13.20 -6.43
N LEU A 80 -10.25 14.03 -5.61
CA LEU A 80 -10.84 14.59 -4.38
C LEU A 80 -10.53 16.08 -4.32
N ASN A 81 -11.54 16.92 -4.08
CA ASN A 81 -11.39 18.37 -3.93
C ASN A 81 -10.64 19.06 -5.11
N GLY A 82 -10.75 18.51 -6.33
CA GLY A 82 -10.07 19.03 -7.52
C GLY A 82 -8.68 18.44 -7.77
N GLU A 83 -8.08 17.75 -6.81
CA GLU A 83 -6.77 17.11 -6.93
C GLU A 83 -6.90 15.65 -7.39
N GLN A 84 -5.95 15.20 -8.21
CA GLN A 84 -5.86 13.81 -8.68
C GLN A 84 -4.69 13.10 -8.00
N PHE A 85 -4.93 11.91 -7.46
CA PHE A 85 -3.89 11.07 -6.87
C PHE A 85 -4.14 9.58 -7.14
N THR A 86 -3.12 8.76 -6.88
CA THR A 86 -3.15 7.32 -7.13
C THR A 86 -3.42 6.57 -5.83
N ARG A 87 -4.47 5.77 -5.81
CA ARG A 87 -4.87 4.98 -4.64
C ARG A 87 -4.82 3.49 -4.94
N THR A 88 -4.58 2.68 -3.91
CA THR A 88 -4.75 1.24 -4.02
C THR A 88 -6.22 0.84 -4.08
N THR A 89 -6.55 -0.20 -4.85
CA THR A 89 -7.93 -0.72 -4.95
C THR A 89 -8.33 -1.56 -3.73
N MET A 90 -7.35 -2.10 -3.01
CA MET A 90 -7.51 -2.89 -1.80
C MET A 90 -6.31 -2.67 -0.86
N PRO A 91 -6.37 -3.11 0.41
CA PRO A 91 -5.21 -3.15 1.28
C PRO A 91 -4.13 -4.06 0.69
N GLU A 92 -2.86 -3.65 0.82
CA GLU A 92 -1.73 -4.51 0.48
C GLU A 92 -1.71 -5.78 1.35
N THR A 93 -1.34 -6.91 0.76
CA THR A 93 -1.13 -8.16 1.48
C THR A 93 0.17 -8.81 1.04
N TYR A 94 0.85 -9.43 2.00
CA TYR A 94 2.14 -10.08 1.80
C TYR A 94 2.10 -11.48 2.42
N PRO A 95 2.93 -12.42 1.94
CA PRO A 95 3.12 -13.71 2.60
C PRO A 95 3.49 -13.50 4.08
N PRO A 96 3.00 -14.34 5.02
CA PRO A 96 3.25 -14.14 6.47
C PRO A 96 4.72 -13.99 6.85
N ALA A 97 5.61 -14.72 6.16
CA ALA A 97 7.05 -14.61 6.36
C ALA A 97 7.61 -13.22 5.99
N VAL A 98 7.03 -12.53 5.02
CA VAL A 98 7.43 -11.17 4.64
C VAL A 98 6.70 -10.14 5.52
N ALA A 99 5.38 -10.29 5.70
CA ALA A 99 4.54 -9.38 6.47
C ALA A 99 5.03 -9.19 7.92
N SER A 100 5.50 -10.26 8.56
CA SER A 100 6.03 -10.22 9.93
C SER A 100 7.29 -9.36 10.10
N ARG A 101 7.96 -8.99 9.00
CA ARG A 101 9.18 -8.17 8.99
C ARG A 101 8.92 -6.73 8.55
N ILE A 102 7.75 -6.45 7.97
CA ILE A 102 7.36 -5.12 7.51
C ILE A 102 6.62 -4.39 8.64
N LEU A 103 7.02 -3.15 8.89
CA LEU A 103 6.31 -2.22 9.77
C LEU A 103 5.23 -1.46 8.98
N ALA A 104 5.61 -0.87 7.85
CA ALA A 104 4.73 -0.07 7.00
C ALA A 104 5.35 0.12 5.61
N THR A 105 4.52 0.34 4.59
CA THR A 105 4.98 0.77 3.26
C THR A 105 4.41 2.14 2.89
N THR A 106 5.03 2.78 1.90
CA THR A 106 4.47 3.97 1.22
C THR A 106 3.97 3.63 -0.18
N ILE A 107 3.54 2.39 -0.40
CA ILE A 107 3.03 1.96 -1.71
C ILE A 107 1.74 2.71 -2.08
N PHE A 108 1.00 3.14 -1.07
CA PHE A 108 -0.19 3.96 -1.19
C PHE A 108 0.16 5.45 -1.28
N ASP A 109 -0.16 6.09 -2.41
CA ASP A 109 0.03 7.53 -2.63
C ASP A 109 -1.26 8.31 -2.38
N GLY A 110 -1.61 8.55 -1.12
CA GLY A 110 -2.78 9.36 -0.81
C GLY A 110 -2.93 9.69 0.66
N PRO A 111 -3.91 10.54 1.01
CA PRO A 111 -4.28 10.74 2.41
C PRO A 111 -4.67 9.38 3.02
N ARG A 112 -4.03 9.03 4.14
CA ARG A 112 -4.29 7.78 4.88
C ARG A 112 -5.79 7.65 5.09
N MET A 113 -6.38 6.55 4.62
CA MET A 113 -7.74 6.17 5.02
C MET A 113 -7.76 6.15 6.54
N HIS A 114 -8.53 7.05 7.15
CA HIS A 114 -8.95 6.83 8.53
C HIS A 114 -9.86 5.61 8.46
N PRO A 115 -9.58 4.53 9.20
CA PRO A 115 -10.55 3.45 9.33
C PRO A 115 -11.83 4.11 9.86
N MET A 116 -12.92 4.02 9.09
CA MET A 116 -14.23 4.30 9.65
C MET A 116 -14.37 3.36 10.84
N ASN A 117 -14.49 3.96 12.02
CA ASN A 117 -15.07 3.31 13.17
C ASN A 117 -16.35 2.65 12.63
N VAL A 118 -16.33 1.32 12.52
CA VAL A 118 -17.51 0.56 12.11
C VAL A 118 -18.54 0.90 13.17
N MET A 119 -19.45 1.80 12.81
CA MET A 119 -20.57 2.19 13.62
C MET A 119 -21.29 0.86 13.90
N ARG A 120 -21.20 0.38 15.14
CA ARG A 120 -21.94 -0.79 15.62
C ARG A 120 -23.37 -0.63 15.10
N PRO A 121 -23.99 -1.65 14.50
CA PRO A 121 -25.41 -1.57 14.21
C PRO A 121 -26.10 -1.25 15.54
N LEU A 122 -26.76 -0.10 15.61
CA LEU A 122 -27.72 0.19 16.65
C LEU A 122 -28.71 -0.97 16.59
N GLY A 123 -28.68 -1.79 17.65
CA GLY A 123 -29.63 -2.87 17.85
C GLY A 123 -31.02 -2.31 17.62
N ILE A 124 -31.74 -2.99 16.74
CA ILE A 124 -33.13 -2.72 16.40
C ILE A 124 -33.93 -2.72 17.70
N LEU A 125 -34.73 -1.67 17.86
CA LEU A 125 -35.76 -1.53 18.87
C LEU A 125 -36.94 -2.46 18.47
N VAL A 126 -37.18 -3.52 19.24
CA VAL A 126 -38.40 -4.37 19.24
C VAL A 126 -38.47 -4.97 20.66
N ALA A 127 -39.51 -4.88 21.49
CA ALA A 127 -40.85 -4.27 21.46
C ALA A 127 -41.18 -3.78 22.88
#